data_AF-A0A2E6MRM8-F1
#
_entry.id   AF-A0A2E6MRM8-F1
#
_cell.length_a   1.000
_cell.length_b   1.000
_cell.length_c   1.000
_cell.angle_alpha   90.00
_cell.angle_beta   90.00
_cell.angle_gamma   90.00
#
_symmetry.space_group_name_H-M   'P 1'
#
loop_
_entity.id
_entity.type
_entity.pdbx_description
1 polymer ?
#
loop_
_entity_poly.entity_id
_entity_poly.type
_entity_poly.pdbx_seq_one_letter_code
_entity_poly.pdbx_strand_id
1 'polypeptide(L)'
;MFSSIKIAIVLIMLAGAGGGFMYVKGLKADLATSEANNLKLEQSVESQKAVIQQMKADFEAINKIKAEIEKQNVSLKKEYAALDKKFNKINGKGEVRDFGALATEKPKLIERITNKGSANANRCVEIAMGSPLTEKEKNATKKSEINSECPSIANPNYVPY
;
A
#
# COMPACT_ATOMS: atom_id res chain seq x y z
N MET A 1 -74.67 59.75 -2.49
CA MET A 1 -74.23 58.57 -3.27
C MET A 1 -73.06 58.83 -4.22
N PHE A 2 -72.92 60.00 -4.86
CA PHE A 2 -71.83 60.27 -5.81
C PHE A 2 -70.42 60.47 -5.18
N SER A 3 -70.33 60.98 -3.96
CA SER A 3 -69.04 61.22 -3.28
C SER A 3 -68.36 59.93 -2.81
N SER A 4 -69.13 58.97 -2.31
CA SER A 4 -68.64 57.68 -1.83
C SER A 4 -68.08 56.77 -2.95
N ILE A 5 -68.64 56.85 -4.15
CA ILE A 5 -68.13 56.09 -5.32
C ILE A 5 -66.76 56.64 -5.78
N LYS A 6 -66.57 57.96 -5.76
CA LYS A 6 -65.28 58.57 -6.14
C LYS A 6 -64.17 58.22 -5.14
N ILE A 7 -64.47 58.22 -3.84
CA ILE A 7 -63.51 57.81 -2.80
C ILE A 7 -63.15 56.33 -2.93
N ALA A 8 -64.15 55.47 -3.22
CA ALA A 8 -63.90 54.04 -3.43
C ALA A 8 -62.96 53.77 -4.63
N ILE A 9 -63.12 54.51 -5.74
CA ILE A 9 -62.26 54.37 -6.92
C ILE A 9 -60.82 54.81 -6.63
N VAL A 10 -60.63 55.91 -5.90
CA VAL A 10 -59.28 56.38 -5.51
C VAL A 10 -58.59 55.38 -4.59
N LEU A 11 -59.32 54.77 -3.65
CA LEU A 11 -58.79 53.74 -2.78
C LEU A 11 -58.39 52.47 -3.55
N ILE A 12 -59.17 52.07 -4.56
CA ILE A 12 -58.82 50.94 -5.43
C ILE A 12 -57.55 51.24 -6.25
N MET A 13 -57.40 52.47 -6.78
CA MET A 13 -56.18 52.85 -7.50
C MET A 13 -54.95 52.86 -6.59
N LEU A 14 -55.07 53.39 -5.36
CA LEU A 14 -53.97 53.41 -4.40
C LEU A 14 -53.62 51.99 -3.91
N ALA A 15 -54.61 51.13 -3.71
CA ALA A 15 -54.39 49.72 -3.40
C ALA A 15 -53.72 48.98 -4.56
N GLY A 16 -54.12 49.26 -5.81
CA GLY A 16 -53.49 48.70 -7.01
C GLY A 16 -52.04 49.17 -7.19
N ALA A 17 -51.76 50.46 -6.96
CA ALA A 17 -50.41 51.02 -7.01
C ALA A 17 -49.52 50.48 -5.87
N GLY A 18 -50.07 50.36 -4.65
CA GLY A 18 -49.38 49.74 -3.51
C GLY A 18 -49.08 48.26 -3.74
N GLY A 19 -50.04 47.52 -4.30
CA GLY A 19 -49.86 46.11 -4.68
C GLY A 19 -48.80 45.92 -5.77
N GLY A 20 -48.80 46.78 -6.80
CA GLY A 20 -47.80 46.76 -7.87
C GLY A 20 -46.39 47.09 -7.38
N PHE A 21 -46.23 48.04 -6.46
CA PHE A 21 -44.93 48.38 -5.88
C PHE A 21 -44.36 47.25 -5.01
N MET A 22 -45.19 46.61 -4.19
CA MET A 22 -44.79 45.47 -3.38
C MET A 22 -44.41 44.27 -4.25
N TYR A 23 -45.13 44.03 -5.35
CA TYR A 23 -44.82 42.98 -6.32
C TYR A 23 -43.46 43.19 -6.99
N VAL A 24 -43.17 44.41 -7.47
CA VAL A 24 -41.86 44.73 -8.08
C VAL A 24 -40.72 44.63 -7.07
N LYS A 25 -40.95 45.01 -5.81
CA LYS A 25 -39.96 44.80 -4.73
C LYS A 25 -39.72 43.32 -4.44
N GLY A 26 -40.78 42.50 -4.42
CA GLY A 26 -40.67 41.04 -4.27
C GLY A 26 -39.84 40.42 -5.39
N LEU A 27 -40.15 40.74 -6.66
CA LEU A 27 -39.39 40.24 -7.81
C LEU A 27 -37.89 40.58 -7.76
N LYS A 28 -37.52 41.77 -7.28
CA LYS A 28 -36.12 42.16 -7.11
C LYS A 28 -35.41 41.38 -5.99
N ALA A 29 -36.12 41.12 -4.89
CA ALA A 29 -35.60 40.31 -3.80
C ALA A 29 -35.41 38.84 -4.21
N ASP A 30 -36.35 38.29 -4.97
CA ASP A 30 -36.29 36.94 -5.52
C ASP A 30 -35.16 36.79 -6.54
N LEU A 31 -34.94 37.80 -7.40
CA LEU A 31 -33.83 37.83 -8.37
C LEU A 31 -32.47 37.84 -7.66
N ALA A 32 -32.29 38.71 -6.66
CA ALA A 32 -31.04 38.76 -5.88
C ALA A 32 -30.77 37.45 -5.12
N THR A 33 -31.83 36.80 -4.62
CA THR A 33 -31.73 35.49 -3.99
C THR A 33 -31.36 34.39 -4.99
N SER A 34 -31.94 34.44 -6.20
CA SER A 34 -31.61 33.50 -7.28
C SER A 34 -30.17 33.65 -7.77
N GLU A 35 -29.67 34.88 -7.94
CA GLU A 35 -28.28 35.14 -8.30
C GLU A 35 -27.29 34.65 -7.22
N ALA A 36 -27.58 34.91 -5.94
CA ALA A 36 -26.77 34.42 -4.83
C ALA A 36 -26.74 32.88 -4.77
N ASN A 37 -27.87 32.22 -5.03
CA ASN A 37 -27.95 30.76 -5.10
C ASN A 37 -27.20 30.20 -6.32
N ASN A 38 -27.28 30.84 -7.48
CA ASN A 38 -26.53 30.45 -8.67
C ASN A 38 -25.02 30.56 -8.46
N LEU A 39 -24.54 31.66 -7.85
CA LEU A 39 -23.13 31.81 -7.48
C LEU A 39 -22.66 30.72 -6.52
N LYS A 40 -23.49 30.36 -5.53
CA LYS A 40 -23.19 29.27 -4.59
C LYS A 40 -23.18 27.90 -5.29
N LEU A 41 -24.04 27.69 -6.28
CA LEU A 41 -24.07 26.47 -7.09
C LEU A 41 -22.83 26.38 -8.00
N GLU A 42 -22.43 27.45 -8.67
CA GLU A 42 -21.21 27.51 -9.48
C GLU A 42 -19.96 27.22 -8.64
N GLN A 43 -19.83 27.86 -7.48
CA GLN A 43 -18.74 27.57 -6.53
C GLN A 43 -18.78 26.13 -6.00
N SER A 44 -19.98 25.57 -5.79
CA SER A 44 -20.14 24.17 -5.37
C SER A 44 -19.78 23.20 -6.49
N VAL A 45 -20.01 23.54 -7.76
CA VAL A 45 -19.62 22.72 -8.92
C VAL A 45 -18.11 22.77 -9.15
N GLU A 46 -17.48 23.95 -8.99
CA GLU A 46 -16.03 24.10 -9.12
C GLU A 46 -15.26 23.37 -8.02
N SER A 47 -15.71 23.48 -6.75
CA SER A 47 -15.12 22.72 -5.64
C SER A 47 -15.32 21.21 -5.82
N GLN A 48 -16.48 20.76 -6.32
CA GLN A 48 -16.69 19.36 -6.67
C GLN A 48 -15.78 18.88 -7.81
N LYS A 49 -15.48 19.73 -8.80
CA LYS A 49 -14.56 19.39 -9.89
C LYS A 49 -13.15 19.13 -9.38
N ALA A 50 -12.65 19.96 -8.46
CA ALA A 50 -11.36 19.75 -7.82
C ALA A 50 -11.33 18.45 -7.00
N VAL A 51 -12.39 18.17 -6.22
CA VAL A 51 -12.52 16.91 -5.46
C VAL A 51 -12.57 15.71 -6.39
N ILE A 52 -13.32 15.75 -7.49
CA ILE A 52 -13.40 14.66 -8.48
C ILE A 52 -12.05 14.43 -9.17
N GLN A 53 -11.30 15.48 -9.48
CA GLN A 53 -9.95 15.35 -10.03
C GLN A 53 -9.00 14.70 -9.03
N GLN A 54 -9.07 15.11 -7.76
CA GLN A 54 -8.28 14.50 -6.70
C GLN A 54 -8.67 13.03 -6.47
N MET A 55 -9.97 12.70 -6.44
CA MET A 55 -10.44 11.32 -6.35
C MET A 55 -9.92 10.46 -7.50
N LYS A 56 -9.87 10.96 -8.74
CA LYS A 56 -9.28 10.23 -9.88
C LYS A 56 -7.80 9.95 -9.66
N ALA A 57 -7.04 10.96 -9.23
CA ALA A 57 -5.62 10.79 -8.91
C ALA A 57 -5.40 9.76 -7.77
N ASP A 58 -6.24 9.81 -6.74
CA ASP A 58 -6.20 8.87 -5.62
C ASP A 58 -6.54 7.44 -6.09
N PHE A 59 -7.54 7.25 -6.95
CA PHE A 59 -7.87 5.95 -7.52
C PHE A 59 -6.74 5.37 -8.37
N GLU A 60 -6.07 6.20 -9.18
CA GLU A 60 -4.89 5.77 -9.94
C GLU A 60 -3.74 5.36 -9.02
N ALA A 61 -3.48 6.12 -7.95
CA ALA A 61 -2.48 5.79 -6.95
C ALA A 61 -2.82 4.49 -6.21
N ILE A 62 -4.07 4.32 -5.76
CA ILE A 62 -4.55 3.10 -5.11
C ILE A 62 -4.36 1.88 -6.02
N ASN A 63 -4.68 1.99 -7.31
CA ASN A 63 -4.51 0.90 -8.26
C ASN A 63 -3.04 0.51 -8.45
N LYS A 64 -2.12 1.49 -8.52
CA LYS A 64 -0.68 1.22 -8.58
C LYS A 64 -0.17 0.52 -7.32
N ILE A 65 -0.55 1.04 -6.15
CA ILE A 65 -0.17 0.46 -4.85
C ILE A 65 -0.72 -0.96 -4.73
N LYS A 66 -1.96 -1.21 -5.15
CA LYS A 66 -2.57 -2.55 -5.15
C LYS A 66 -1.76 -3.53 -6.00
N ALA A 67 -1.38 -3.14 -7.22
CA ALA A 67 -0.58 -4.00 -8.10
C ALA A 67 0.79 -4.32 -7.48
N GLU A 68 1.42 -3.37 -6.81
CA GLU A 68 2.68 -3.58 -6.12
C GLU A 68 2.54 -4.53 -4.91
N ILE A 69 1.49 -4.36 -4.11
CA ILE A 69 1.15 -5.26 -3.00
C ILE A 69 0.88 -6.68 -3.49
N GLU A 70 0.13 -6.84 -4.59
CA GLU A 70 -0.12 -8.16 -5.18
C GLU A 70 1.18 -8.84 -5.64
N LYS A 71 2.06 -8.10 -6.31
CA LYS A 71 3.38 -8.60 -6.72
C LYS A 71 4.23 -9.03 -5.52
N GLN A 72 4.30 -8.20 -4.48
CA GLN A 72 5.03 -8.51 -3.25
C GLN A 72 4.44 -9.73 -2.55
N ASN A 73 3.13 -9.83 -2.42
CA ASN A 73 2.45 -11.00 -1.83
C ASN A 73 2.75 -12.29 -2.56
N VAL A 74 2.84 -12.27 -3.90
CA VAL A 74 3.23 -13.45 -4.68
C VAL A 74 4.69 -13.85 -4.40
N SER A 75 5.61 -12.88 -4.30
CA SER A 75 7.01 -13.17 -3.94
C SER A 75 7.10 -13.76 -2.53
N LEU A 76 6.47 -13.11 -1.56
CA LEU A 76 6.48 -13.52 -0.16
C LEU A 76 5.88 -14.93 0.03
N LYS A 77 4.79 -15.27 -0.67
CA LYS A 77 4.23 -16.63 -0.64
C LYS A 77 5.21 -17.67 -1.17
N LYS A 78 5.92 -17.38 -2.26
CA LYS A 78 6.94 -18.28 -2.83
C LYS A 78 8.13 -18.44 -1.91
N GLU A 79 8.62 -17.33 -1.35
CA GLU A 79 9.73 -17.32 -0.39
C GLU A 79 9.36 -18.08 0.89
N TYR A 80 8.16 -17.85 1.43
CA TYR A 80 7.65 -18.57 2.59
C TYR A 80 7.54 -20.08 2.32
N ALA A 81 6.97 -20.49 1.18
CA ALA A 81 6.88 -21.90 0.81
C ALA A 81 8.26 -22.55 0.60
N ALA A 82 9.23 -21.81 0.04
CA ALA A 82 10.59 -22.29 -0.10
C ALA A 82 11.29 -22.42 1.26
N LEU A 83 11.04 -21.48 2.18
CA LEU A 83 11.58 -21.50 3.53
C LEU A 83 10.98 -22.65 4.36
N ASP A 84 9.66 -22.81 4.31
CA ASP A 84 8.94 -23.92 4.93
C ASP A 84 9.48 -25.27 4.45
N LYS A 85 9.61 -25.46 3.13
CA LYS A 85 10.20 -26.67 2.56
C LYS A 85 11.65 -26.94 3.01
N LYS A 86 12.43 -25.88 3.26
CA LYS A 86 13.81 -26.01 3.77
C LYS A 86 13.84 -26.47 5.22
N PHE A 87 12.96 -25.94 6.07
CA PHE A 87 12.88 -26.30 7.49
C PHE A 87 12.14 -27.61 7.73
N ASN A 88 11.12 -27.91 6.94
CA ASN A 88 10.24 -29.07 7.05
C ASN A 88 10.52 -30.07 5.92
N LYS A 89 11.78 -30.49 5.79
CA LYS A 89 12.20 -31.37 4.68
C LYS A 89 11.63 -32.78 4.86
N ILE A 90 10.86 -33.24 3.88
CA ILE A 90 10.39 -34.63 3.81
C ILE A 90 11.58 -35.55 3.52
N ASN A 91 11.78 -36.57 4.36
CA ASN A 91 12.82 -37.58 4.18
C ASN A 91 12.42 -38.63 3.11
N GLY A 92 13.33 -39.56 2.77
CA GLY A 92 13.05 -40.62 1.79
C GLY A 92 11.94 -41.61 2.17
N LYS A 93 11.39 -41.51 3.39
CA LYS A 93 10.29 -42.33 3.91
C LYS A 93 8.94 -41.57 3.93
N GLY A 94 8.91 -40.31 3.49
CA GLY A 94 7.70 -39.49 3.49
C GLY A 94 7.43 -38.75 4.80
N GLU A 95 8.32 -38.79 5.78
CA GLU A 95 8.16 -38.11 7.07
C GLU A 95 8.72 -36.69 7.00
N VAL A 96 7.96 -35.71 7.50
CA VAL A 96 8.41 -34.33 7.63
C VAL A 96 9.44 -34.25 8.75
N ARG A 97 10.69 -33.90 8.43
CA ARG A 97 11.68 -33.54 9.44
C ARG A 97 11.50 -32.07 9.81
N ASP A 98 10.67 -31.82 10.81
CA ASP A 98 10.42 -30.49 11.37
C ASP A 98 11.66 -29.99 12.13
N PHE A 99 12.22 -28.88 11.67
CA PHE A 99 13.39 -28.26 12.29
C PHE A 99 13.13 -27.77 13.72
N GLY A 100 11.93 -27.26 14.02
CA GLY A 100 11.53 -26.80 15.34
C GLY A 100 11.38 -27.95 16.34
N ALA A 101 10.77 -29.05 15.93
CA ALA A 101 10.74 -30.28 16.72
C ALA A 101 12.16 -30.78 17.01
N LEU A 102 13.01 -30.81 15.97
CA LEU A 102 14.41 -31.22 16.10
C LEU A 102 15.23 -30.27 16.99
N ALA A 103 14.92 -28.97 16.99
CA ALA A 103 15.53 -27.98 17.88
C ALA A 103 15.15 -28.20 19.34
N THR A 104 13.94 -28.68 19.60
CA THR A 104 13.50 -29.03 20.96
C THR A 104 14.14 -30.33 21.43
N GLU A 105 14.20 -31.34 20.57
CA GLU A 105 14.79 -32.65 20.90
C GLU A 105 16.33 -32.60 21.00
N LYS A 106 16.99 -31.80 20.14
CA LYS A 106 18.45 -31.76 20.01
C LYS A 106 18.99 -30.32 19.98
N PRO A 107 18.75 -29.52 21.03
CA PRO A 107 19.09 -28.09 21.05
C PRO A 107 20.58 -27.84 20.80
N LYS A 108 21.47 -28.59 21.45
CA LYS A 108 22.93 -28.45 21.26
C LYS A 108 23.41 -28.77 19.85
N LEU A 109 22.74 -29.70 19.16
CA LEU A 109 23.09 -30.04 17.78
C LEU A 109 22.66 -28.91 16.85
N ILE A 110 21.44 -28.40 17.03
CA ILE A 110 20.92 -27.29 16.25
C ILE A 110 21.74 -26.02 16.48
N GLU A 111 22.04 -25.67 17.73
CA GLU A 111 22.94 -24.57 18.08
C GLU A 111 24.28 -24.67 17.34
N ARG A 112 24.92 -25.85 17.36
CA ARG A 112 26.19 -26.06 16.67
C ARG A 112 26.07 -25.88 15.15
N ILE A 113 25.02 -26.40 14.54
CA ILE A 113 24.79 -26.27 13.10
C ILE A 113 24.54 -24.81 12.73
N THR A 114 23.70 -24.11 13.50
CA THR A 114 23.41 -22.69 13.31
C THR A 114 24.67 -21.85 13.47
N ASN A 115 25.44 -22.02 14.55
CA ASN A 115 26.68 -21.28 14.77
C ASN A 115 27.72 -21.55 13.67
N LYS A 116 27.85 -22.81 13.21
CA LYS A 116 28.72 -23.15 12.07
C LYS A 116 28.24 -22.46 10.79
N GLY A 117 26.95 -22.50 10.51
CA GLY A 117 26.35 -21.82 9.35
C GLY A 117 26.59 -20.32 9.38
N SER A 118 26.37 -19.67 10.52
CA SER A 118 26.62 -18.24 10.70
C SER A 118 28.10 -17.87 10.52
N ALA A 119 29.01 -18.66 11.11
CA ALA A 119 30.44 -18.45 10.93
C ALA A 119 30.86 -18.60 9.45
N ASN A 120 30.34 -19.62 8.77
CA ASN A 120 30.57 -19.82 7.35
C ASN A 120 30.03 -18.66 6.50
N ALA A 121 28.82 -18.18 6.77
CA ALA A 121 28.21 -17.06 6.07
C ALA A 121 29.02 -15.76 6.26
N ASN A 122 29.46 -15.47 7.48
CA ASN A 122 30.35 -14.33 7.75
C ASN A 122 31.66 -14.46 6.98
N ARG A 123 32.27 -15.65 6.98
CA ARG A 123 33.48 -15.92 6.21
C ARG A 123 33.26 -15.72 4.69
N CYS A 124 32.10 -16.07 4.16
CA CYS A 124 31.74 -15.81 2.76
C CYS A 124 31.71 -14.31 2.45
N VAL A 125 31.17 -13.50 3.36
CA VAL A 125 31.16 -12.03 3.21
C VAL A 125 32.59 -11.49 3.19
N GLU A 126 33.46 -11.94 4.10
CA GLU A 126 34.87 -11.53 4.12
C GLU A 126 35.58 -11.84 2.79
N ILE A 127 35.39 -13.05 2.25
CA ILE A 127 35.99 -13.47 0.96
C ILE A 127 35.46 -12.61 -0.18
N ALA A 128 34.14 -12.37 -0.23
CA ALA A 128 33.53 -11.50 -1.23
C ALA A 128 34.05 -10.04 -1.15
N MET A 129 34.44 -9.60 0.05
CA MET A 129 35.08 -8.30 0.28
C MET A 129 36.59 -8.29 0.00
N GLY A 130 37.17 -9.41 -0.47
CA GLY A 130 38.57 -9.50 -0.90
C GLY A 130 39.53 -10.11 0.12
N SER A 131 39.03 -10.68 1.23
CA SER A 131 39.87 -11.44 2.16
C SER A 131 40.46 -12.68 1.47
N PRO A 132 41.78 -12.95 1.56
CA PRO A 132 42.38 -14.11 0.93
C PRO A 132 41.91 -15.41 1.59
N LEU A 133 41.87 -16.48 0.79
CA LEU A 133 41.58 -17.82 1.30
C LEU A 133 42.72 -18.34 2.18
N THR A 134 42.35 -18.98 3.28
CA THR A 134 43.27 -19.72 4.14
C THR A 134 43.72 -21.01 3.47
N GLU A 135 44.84 -21.57 3.92
CA GLU A 135 45.33 -22.86 3.39
C GLU A 135 44.35 -24.02 3.62
N LYS A 136 43.56 -23.97 4.69
CA LYS A 136 42.52 -24.98 4.93
C LYS A 136 41.40 -24.91 3.89
N GLU A 137 40.95 -23.70 3.56
CA GLU A 137 39.91 -23.46 2.56
C GLU A 137 40.39 -23.86 1.16
N LYS A 138 41.63 -23.52 0.81
CA LYS A 138 42.24 -23.94 -0.45
C LYS A 138 42.30 -25.46 -0.56
N ASN A 139 42.71 -26.16 0.49
CA ASN A 139 42.91 -27.61 0.46
C ASN A 139 41.66 -28.44 0.81
N ALA A 140 40.52 -27.81 1.06
CA ALA A 140 39.29 -28.51 1.40
C ALA A 140 38.75 -29.29 0.19
N THR A 141 38.70 -30.62 0.33
CA THR A 141 38.21 -31.54 -0.73
C THR A 141 36.99 -32.33 -0.29
N LYS A 142 36.68 -32.38 1.01
CA LYS A 142 35.54 -33.11 1.56
C LYS A 142 34.40 -32.18 1.95
N LYS A 143 33.16 -32.67 1.80
CA LYS A 143 31.95 -31.94 2.19
C LYS A 143 31.92 -31.50 3.67
N SER A 144 32.65 -32.18 4.54
CA SER A 144 32.77 -31.83 5.98
C SER A 144 33.69 -30.64 6.24
N GLU A 145 34.64 -30.38 5.35
CA GLU A 145 35.73 -29.40 5.49
C GLU A 145 35.41 -28.07 4.80
N ILE A 146 34.52 -28.09 3.83
CA ILE A 146 34.17 -26.93 3.01
C ILE A 146 33.24 -25.94 3.72
N ASN A 147 33.24 -24.71 3.20
CA ASN A 147 32.18 -23.75 3.46
C ASN A 147 30.98 -24.03 2.53
N SER A 148 29.87 -24.49 3.10
CA SER A 148 28.64 -24.83 2.37
C SER A 148 27.84 -23.63 1.88
N GLU A 149 28.06 -22.45 2.46
CA GLU A 149 27.22 -21.27 2.20
C GLU A 149 27.64 -20.54 0.92
N CYS A 150 28.91 -20.65 0.51
CA CYS A 150 29.41 -20.04 -0.72
C CYS A 150 30.42 -20.95 -1.47
N PRO A 151 29.97 -22.10 -2.00
CA PRO A 151 30.89 -23.12 -2.53
C PRO A 151 31.77 -22.66 -3.68
N SER A 152 31.26 -21.76 -4.51
CA SER A 152 31.93 -21.25 -5.72
C SER A 152 33.14 -20.36 -5.44
N ILE A 153 33.20 -19.71 -4.27
CA ILE A 153 34.26 -18.75 -3.94
C ILE A 153 35.15 -19.22 -2.78
N ALA A 154 34.63 -20.08 -1.89
CA ALA A 154 35.37 -20.51 -0.71
C ALA A 154 36.10 -21.85 -0.89
N ASN A 155 35.74 -22.68 -1.87
CA ASN A 155 36.23 -24.06 -1.97
C ASN A 155 36.79 -24.38 -3.37
N PRO A 156 37.97 -23.85 -3.74
CA PRO A 156 38.51 -23.99 -5.09
C PRO A 156 38.79 -25.46 -5.48
N ASN A 157 39.07 -26.34 -4.52
CA ASN A 157 39.40 -27.75 -4.76
C ASN A 157 38.27 -28.74 -4.46
N TYR A 158 37.06 -28.25 -4.16
CA TYR A 158 35.92 -29.12 -3.90
C TYR A 158 35.09 -29.38 -5.16
N VAL A 159 34.91 -30.65 -5.50
CA VAL A 159 34.04 -31.09 -6.59
C VAL A 159 32.75 -31.69 -6.00
N PRO A 160 31.58 -31.08 -6.21
CA PRO A 160 30.30 -31.65 -5.81
C PRO A 160 30.04 -32.99 -6.52
N TYR A 161 29.51 -33.98 -5.79
CA TYR A 161 29.07 -35.27 -6.31
C TYR A 161 27.55 -35.31 -6.50
#